data_AF-A0A0S6UKA9-F1
#
_entry.id   AF-A0A0S6UKA9-F1
#
_cell.length_a   1.000
_cell.length_b   1.000
_cell.length_c   1.000
_cell.angle_alpha   90.00
_cell.angle_beta   90.00
_cell.angle_gamma   90.00
#
_symmetry.space_group_name_H-M   'P 1'
#
loop_
_entity.id
_entity.type
_entity.pdbx_description
1 polymer ?
#
loop_
_entity_poly.entity_id
_entity_poly.type
_entity_poly.pdbx_seq_one_letter_code
_entity_poly.pdbx_strand_id
1 'polypeptide(L)'
;MTKAERQALWETRIAEYRVSGQSVKEWCAAHEDVSPKQLWYWLRKYKNQDVVSPGKSNRWLPVEITEQTSIEQGHTLLVKIGPASIEVRPGFDPALLSQVVKVLVALC
;
A
#
# COMPACT_ATOMS: atom_id res chain seq x y z
N MET A 1 -28.57 3.67 -18.92
CA MET A 1 -28.67 2.99 -17.62
C MET A 1 -28.03 3.85 -16.53
N THR A 2 -28.81 4.29 -15.55
CA THR A 2 -28.34 5.07 -14.41
C THR A 2 -27.54 4.20 -13.43
N LYS A 3 -26.81 4.83 -12.49
CA LYS A 3 -26.02 4.09 -11.48
C LYS A 3 -26.92 3.18 -10.62
N ALA A 4 -28.11 3.66 -10.26
CA ALA A 4 -29.08 2.93 -9.43
C ALA A 4 -29.67 1.72 -10.20
N GLU A 5 -30.09 1.92 -11.44
CA GLU A 5 -30.59 0.83 -12.29
C GLU A 5 -29.54 -0.28 -12.47
N ARG A 6 -28.27 0.10 -12.70
CA ARG A 6 -27.18 -0.86 -12.82
C ARG A 6 -27.01 -1.65 -11.53
N GLN A 7 -27.14 -1.00 -10.38
CA GLN A 7 -26.99 -1.65 -9.09
C GLN A 7 -28.11 -2.67 -8.87
N ALA A 8 -29.37 -2.30 -9.06
CA ALA A 8 -30.52 -3.21 -8.91
C ALA A 8 -30.43 -4.45 -9.84
N LEU A 9 -29.97 -4.26 -11.09
CA LEU A 9 -29.75 -5.36 -12.03
C LEU A 9 -28.70 -6.35 -11.50
N TRP A 10 -27.61 -5.84 -10.93
CA TRP A 10 -26.54 -6.69 -10.40
C TRP A 10 -26.91 -7.35 -9.07
N GLU A 11 -27.78 -6.74 -8.26
CA GLU A 11 -28.33 -7.37 -7.05
C GLU A 11 -29.14 -8.61 -7.40
N THR A 12 -30.02 -8.48 -8.39
CA THR A 12 -30.86 -9.59 -8.88
C THR A 12 -29.99 -10.74 -9.40
N ARG A 13 -29.03 -10.43 -10.27
CA ARG A 13 -28.10 -11.42 -10.84
C ARG A 13 -27.27 -12.14 -9.80
N ILE A 14 -26.80 -11.43 -8.77
CA ILE A 14 -26.02 -12.04 -7.68
C ILE A 14 -26.91 -12.93 -6.81
N ALA A 15 -28.17 -12.54 -6.57
CA ALA A 15 -29.12 -13.39 -5.85
C ALA A 15 -29.39 -14.70 -6.61
N GLU A 16 -29.65 -14.61 -7.92
CA GLU A 16 -29.81 -15.77 -8.80
C GLU A 16 -28.56 -16.67 -8.81
N TYR A 17 -27.37 -16.07 -8.94
CA TYR A 17 -26.10 -16.80 -8.85
C TYR A 17 -25.95 -17.53 -7.52
N ARG A 18 -26.21 -16.86 -6.39
CA ARG A 18 -26.11 -17.46 -5.05
C ARG A 18 -27.09 -18.61 -4.85
N VAL A 19 -28.31 -18.49 -5.37
CA VAL A 19 -29.32 -19.57 -5.31
C VAL A 19 -28.94 -20.74 -6.21
N SER A 20 -28.31 -20.48 -7.36
CA SER A 20 -27.92 -21.53 -8.30
C SER A 20 -26.89 -22.52 -7.75
N GLY A 21 -26.04 -22.08 -6.80
CA GLY A 21 -24.97 -22.90 -6.23
C GLY A 21 -23.87 -23.32 -7.24
N GLN A 22 -23.92 -22.78 -8.46
CA GLN A 22 -22.99 -23.10 -9.54
C GLN A 22 -21.66 -22.36 -9.38
N SER A 23 -20.62 -22.84 -10.05
CA SER A 23 -19.39 -22.07 -10.18
C SER A 23 -19.60 -20.85 -11.10
N VAL A 24 -18.79 -19.81 -10.94
CA VAL A 24 -18.82 -18.59 -11.80
C VAL A 24 -18.75 -18.94 -13.29
N LYS A 25 -17.94 -19.95 -13.66
CA LYS A 25 -17.76 -20.33 -15.07
C LYS A 25 -19.01 -20.97 -15.65
N GLU A 26 -19.66 -21.84 -14.91
CA GLU A 26 -20.90 -22.52 -15.33
C GLU A 26 -22.07 -21.54 -15.40
N TRP A 27 -22.21 -20.68 -14.40
CA TRP A 27 -23.29 -19.70 -14.37
C TRP A 27 -23.15 -18.66 -15.50
N CYS A 28 -21.93 -18.17 -15.77
CA CYS A 28 -21.67 -17.30 -16.91
C CYS A 28 -21.84 -18.00 -18.27
N ALA A 29 -21.64 -19.31 -18.37
CA ALA A 29 -21.89 -20.04 -19.61
C ALA A 29 -23.39 -20.13 -19.95
N ALA A 30 -24.27 -20.11 -18.94
CA ALA A 30 -25.72 -20.07 -19.11
C ALA A 30 -26.26 -18.64 -19.35
N HIS A 31 -25.46 -17.60 -19.11
CA HIS A 31 -25.86 -16.20 -19.21
C HIS A 31 -24.91 -15.44 -20.15
N GLU A 32 -25.29 -15.34 -21.43
CA GLU A 32 -24.46 -14.75 -22.50
C GLU A 32 -24.10 -13.27 -22.24
N ASP A 33 -24.94 -12.55 -21.48
CA ASP A 33 -24.77 -11.12 -21.15
C ASP A 33 -23.82 -10.84 -19.98
N VAL A 34 -23.26 -11.86 -19.33
CA VAL A 34 -22.44 -11.69 -18.12
C VAL A 34 -21.09 -12.38 -18.23
N SER A 35 -20.03 -11.57 -18.35
CA SER A 35 -18.67 -12.11 -18.30
C SER A 35 -18.26 -12.52 -16.88
N PRO A 36 -17.41 -13.57 -16.72
CA PRO A 36 -16.87 -13.98 -15.42
C PRO A 36 -16.18 -12.84 -14.67
N LYS A 37 -15.48 -11.95 -15.39
CA LYS A 37 -14.78 -10.79 -14.81
C LYS A 37 -15.75 -9.81 -14.17
N GLN A 38 -16.89 -9.55 -14.81
CA GLN A 38 -17.92 -8.67 -14.25
C GLN A 38 -18.55 -9.31 -13.00
N LEU A 39 -18.86 -10.60 -13.03
CA LEU A 39 -19.43 -11.29 -11.87
C LEU A 39 -18.47 -11.24 -10.67
N TRP A 40 -17.18 -11.53 -10.88
CA TRP A 40 -16.16 -11.41 -9.84
C TRP A 40 -16.05 -10.01 -9.24
N TYR A 41 -16.05 -8.99 -10.10
CA TYR A 41 -16.03 -7.60 -9.67
C TYR A 41 -17.21 -7.29 -8.73
N TRP A 42 -18.41 -7.69 -9.12
CA TRP A 42 -19.61 -7.42 -8.34
C TRP A 42 -19.68 -8.24 -7.05
N LEU A 43 -19.31 -9.52 -7.07
CA LEU A 43 -19.19 -10.34 -5.85
C LEU A 43 -18.24 -9.71 -4.82
N ARG A 44 -17.07 -9.21 -5.26
CA ARG A 44 -16.13 -8.51 -4.38
C ARG A 44 -16.69 -7.20 -3.86
N LYS A 45 -17.38 -6.44 -4.70
CA LYS A 45 -17.99 -5.16 -4.34
C LYS A 45 -19.06 -5.33 -3.25
N TYR A 46 -19.94 -6.33 -3.38
CA TYR A 46 -20.95 -6.63 -2.37
C TYR A 46 -20.35 -7.21 -1.09
N LYS A 47 -19.34 -8.10 -1.19
CA LYS A 47 -18.61 -8.58 -0.01
C LYS A 47 -17.98 -7.41 0.76
N ASN A 48 -17.43 -6.42 0.08
CA ASN A 48 -16.84 -5.25 0.73
C ASN A 48 -17.90 -4.30 1.31
N GLN A 49 -19.12 -4.28 0.77
CA GLN A 49 -20.24 -3.53 1.37
C GLN A 49 -20.72 -4.18 2.67
N ASP A 50 -20.86 -5.51 2.72
CA ASP A 50 -21.16 -6.24 3.96
C ASP A 50 -20.05 -6.11 5.01
N VAL A 51 -18.79 -5.94 4.56
CA VAL A 51 -17.61 -5.72 5.42
C VAL A 51 -17.43 -4.25 5.82
N VAL A 52 -18.31 -3.33 5.39
CA VAL A 52 -18.50 -2.06 6.10
C VAL A 52 -19.27 -2.33 7.40
N SER A 53 -18.73 -3.22 8.23
CA SER A 53 -18.87 -3.05 9.66
C SER A 53 -18.34 -1.65 9.98
N PRO A 54 -19.06 -0.81 10.75
CA PRO A 54 -18.62 0.53 11.13
C PRO A 54 -17.33 0.56 12.00
N GLY A 55 -16.57 -0.53 12.07
CA GLY A 55 -15.37 -0.69 12.89
C GLY A 55 -14.07 -1.02 12.13
N LYS A 56 -14.07 -1.16 10.80
CA LYS A 56 -12.82 -1.25 10.01
C LYS A 56 -12.65 -0.03 9.12
N SER A 57 -12.72 1.15 9.72
CA SER A 57 -12.01 2.29 9.15
C SER A 57 -10.52 1.93 9.15
N ASN A 58 -9.84 2.13 8.03
CA ASN A 58 -8.38 2.17 8.02
C ASN A 58 -7.96 3.37 8.87
N ARG A 59 -7.92 3.18 10.19
CA ARG A 59 -7.57 4.21 11.15
C ARG A 59 -6.06 4.38 11.07
N TRP A 60 -5.62 5.39 10.33
CA TRP A 60 -4.26 5.88 10.41
C TRP A 60 -4.00 6.24 11.87
N LEU A 61 -3.10 5.48 12.51
CA LEU A 61 -2.65 5.79 13.86
C LEU A 61 -1.64 6.93 13.76
N PRO A 62 -1.85 8.06 14.45
CA PRO A 62 -0.81 9.06 14.55
C PRO A 62 0.38 8.43 15.29
N VAL A 63 1.53 8.42 14.61
CA VAL A 63 2.81 8.15 15.27
C VAL A 63 3.25 9.50 15.81
N GLU A 64 3.15 9.67 17.12
CA GLU A 64 3.81 10.79 17.76
C GLU A 64 5.30 10.52 17.72
N ILE A 65 5.99 11.26 16.84
CA ILE A 65 7.44 11.35 16.87
C ILE A 65 7.74 12.16 18.12
N THR A 66 7.97 11.47 19.25
CA THR A 66 8.66 12.10 20.37
C THR A 66 10.04 12.44 19.84
N GLU A 67 10.25 13.70 19.45
CA GLU A 67 11.58 14.27 19.37
C GLU A 67 12.16 14.17 20.77
N GLN A 68 12.76 13.01 21.06
CA GLN A 68 13.60 12.83 22.22
C GLN A 68 14.72 13.83 22.03
N THR A 69 14.58 14.94 22.75
CA THR A 69 15.60 15.93 23.01
C THR A 69 16.97 15.28 23.05
N SER A 70 17.70 15.40 21.95
CA SER A 70 19.14 15.44 22.03
C SER A 70 19.53 16.76 21.43
N ILE A 71 19.78 17.68 22.33
CA ILE A 71 20.47 18.96 22.13
C ILE A 71 21.89 18.74 21.51
N GLU A 72 22.25 17.49 21.17
CA GLU A 72 23.45 17.08 20.44
C GLU A 72 23.22 16.72 18.95
N GLN A 73 21.97 16.59 18.47
CA GLN A 73 21.66 16.19 17.08
C GLN A 73 21.96 17.28 16.02
N GLY A 74 22.21 18.52 16.43
CA GLY A 74 22.41 19.65 15.52
C GLY A 74 23.76 19.69 14.81
N HIS A 75 24.71 18.81 15.13
CA HIS A 75 26.08 18.91 14.62
C HIS A 75 26.65 17.64 14.01
N THR A 76 25.82 16.63 13.73
CA THR A 76 26.23 15.46 12.96
C THR A 76 25.99 15.65 11.47
N LEU A 77 27.05 15.51 10.66
CA LEU A 77 26.99 15.56 9.21
C LEU A 77 26.94 14.13 8.65
N LEU A 78 25.88 13.79 7.91
CA LEU A 78 25.78 12.52 7.22
C LEU A 78 26.30 12.66 5.77
N VAL A 79 27.37 11.95 5.45
CA VAL A 79 27.98 11.92 4.10
C VAL A 79 27.64 10.62 3.41
N LYS A 80 27.19 10.68 2.15
CA LYS A 80 26.91 9.50 1.32
C LYS A 80 27.81 9.47 0.08
N ILE A 81 28.46 8.34 -0.17
CA ILE A 81 29.33 8.11 -1.33
C ILE A 81 28.99 6.72 -1.88
N GLY A 82 28.30 6.68 -3.03
CA GLY A 82 27.79 5.42 -3.59
C GLY A 82 26.92 4.66 -2.56
N PRO A 83 27.22 3.38 -2.27
CA PRO A 83 26.52 2.60 -1.25
C PRO A 83 26.97 2.91 0.19
N ALA A 84 28.05 3.66 0.40
CA ALA A 84 28.59 3.95 1.73
C ALA A 84 27.91 5.19 2.36
N SER A 85 27.70 5.14 3.68
CA SER A 85 27.18 6.25 4.49
C SER A 85 28.09 6.45 5.71
N ILE A 86 28.45 7.70 6.00
CA ILE A 86 29.37 8.07 7.09
C ILE A 86 28.69 9.13 7.95
N GLU A 87 28.54 8.88 9.24
CA GLU A 87 28.10 9.86 10.24
C GLU A 87 29.32 10.55 10.83
N VAL A 88 29.41 11.87 10.68
CA VAL A 88 30.52 12.70 11.15
C VAL A 88 30.06 13.52 12.34
N ARG A 89 30.71 13.34 13.49
CA ARG A 89 30.44 14.09 14.74
C ARG A 89 31.43 15.25 14.93
N PRO A 90 31.09 16.29 15.71
CA PRO A 90 32.04 17.35 16.05
C PRO A 90 33.29 16.80 16.75
N GLY A 91 34.44 17.42 16.50
CA GLY A 91 35.73 16.95 17.03
C GLY A 91 36.37 15.80 16.23
N PHE A 92 35.84 15.48 15.05
CA PHE A 92 36.49 14.55 14.13
C PHE A 92 37.82 15.10 13.59
N ASP A 93 38.72 14.20 13.22
CA ASP A 93 39.97 14.56 12.53
C ASP A 93 39.70 14.82 11.03
N PRO A 94 39.87 16.07 10.52
CA PRO A 94 39.64 16.39 9.12
C PRO A 94 40.58 15.67 8.15
N ALA A 95 41.82 15.39 8.56
CA ALA A 95 42.79 14.72 7.71
C ALA A 95 42.39 13.26 7.50
N LEU A 96 41.97 12.58 8.58
CA LEU A 96 41.48 11.21 8.51
C LEU A 96 40.20 11.10 7.65
N LEU A 97 39.22 11.99 7.86
CA LEU A 97 37.99 11.97 7.07
C LEU A 97 38.29 12.18 5.59
N SER A 98 39.19 13.10 5.24
CA SER A 98 39.60 13.34 3.86
C SER A 98 40.22 12.09 3.20
N GLN A 99 41.09 11.37 3.93
CA GLN A 99 41.69 10.13 3.43
C GLN A 99 40.63 9.05 3.17
N VAL A 100 39.72 8.84 4.11
CA VAL A 100 38.62 7.86 3.97
C VAL A 100 37.73 8.20 2.77
N VAL A 101 37.34 9.46 2.63
CA VAL A 101 36.51 9.93 1.50
C VAL A 101 37.22 9.70 0.16
N LYS A 102 38.52 10.00 0.05
CA LYS A 102 39.28 9.77 -1.19
C LYS A 102 39.33 8.29 -1.58
N VAL A 103 39.52 7.40 -0.61
CA VAL A 103 39.51 5.95 -0.86
C VAL A 103 38.14 5.49 -1.34
N LEU A 104 37.06 5.94 -0.68
CA LEU A 104 35.70 5.55 -1.06
C LEU A 104 35.31 6.06 -2.45
N VAL A 105 35.72 7.28 -2.81
CA VAL A 105 35.51 7.84 -4.16
C VAL A 105 36.29 7.07 -5.24
N ALA A 106 37.46 6.52 -4.92
CA ALA A 106 38.23 5.72 -5.87
C ALA A 106 37.68 4.30 -6.08
N LEU A 107 36.90 3.79 -5.11
CA LEU A 107 36.34 2.45 -5.12
C LEU A 107 34.88 2.38 -5.62
N CYS A 108 34.18 3.52 -5.64
CA CYS A 108 32.80 3.64 -6.11
C CYS A 108 32.76 4.20 -7.53
#